data_AF-A0A0F9R3I8-F1
#
_entry.id   AF-A0A0F9R3I8-F1
#
_cell.length_a   1.000
_cell.length_b   1.000
_cell.length_c   1.000
_cell.angle_alpha   90.00
_cell.angle_beta   90.00
_cell.angle_gamma   90.00
#
_symmetry.space_group_name_H-M   'P 1'
#
loop_
_entity.id
_entity.type
_entity.pdbx_description
1 polymer ?
#
loop_
_entity_poly.entity_id
_entity_poly.type
_entity_poly.pdbx_seq_one_letter_code
_entity_poly.pdbx_strand_id
1 'polypeptide(L)'
;MDKGKCSLCGQEIHEEKRFKGELKDALDKVDSFSKEIKMLAEKIEKLEEDLKNLQEYSANKGKIELYEKLVEASKRQEIDSQKKLDEIMKKIDKLQKEIEDTLKVFKILDITELKKLESDIRESLESYEEKIDKLKSQNKAIEIELSAERKTQEYLNKEVNELRTGLEEKTKLKEKLELYSEIKNWVIEQFPTLLRDIEREILISSARDFNIFFKEWFNILVESGNIEVEIRPDDFQPIINK
;
A
#
# COMPACT_ATOMS: atom_id res chain seq x y z
N MET A 1 -3.54 -49.38 -121.86
CA MET A 1 -4.69 -50.00 -122.56
C MET A 1 -4.13 -50.81 -123.71
N ASP A 2 -4.30 -52.13 -123.70
CA ASP A 2 -3.98 -52.98 -124.84
C ASP A 2 -5.27 -53.44 -125.53
N LYS A 3 -5.37 -53.18 -126.84
CA LYS A 3 -6.39 -53.72 -127.77
C LYS A 3 -7.84 -53.25 -127.57
N GLY A 4 -8.07 -51.94 -127.60
CA GLY A 4 -9.41 -51.37 -127.83
C GLY A 4 -10.47 -51.70 -126.77
N LYS A 5 -10.07 -52.14 -125.56
CA LYS A 5 -10.96 -52.42 -124.44
C LYS A 5 -10.64 -51.55 -123.24
N CYS A 6 -11.68 -51.08 -122.54
CA CYS A 6 -11.52 -50.28 -121.33
C CYS A 6 -10.81 -51.10 -120.24
N SER A 7 -9.72 -50.59 -119.67
CA SER A 7 -8.91 -51.30 -118.67
C SER A 7 -9.56 -51.45 -117.29
N LEU A 8 -10.71 -50.81 -117.04
CA LEU A 8 -11.43 -50.85 -115.77
C LEU A 8 -12.70 -51.73 -115.81
N CYS A 9 -13.39 -51.81 -116.96
CA CYS A 9 -14.65 -52.56 -117.09
C CYS A 9 -14.71 -53.55 -118.27
N GLY A 10 -13.66 -53.64 -119.09
CA GLY A 10 -13.49 -54.68 -120.11
C GLY A 10 -14.35 -54.55 -121.38
N GLN A 11 -15.18 -53.50 -121.53
CA GLN A 11 -16.00 -53.27 -122.72
C GLN A 11 -15.17 -52.84 -123.95
N GLU A 12 -15.65 -53.20 -125.15
CA GLU A 12 -15.07 -52.87 -126.46
C GLU A 12 -15.34 -51.39 -126.80
N ILE A 13 -14.28 -50.62 -127.06
CA ILE A 13 -14.33 -49.19 -127.33
C ILE A 13 -14.53 -49.00 -128.83
N HIS A 14 -15.78 -48.84 -129.26
CA HIS A 14 -16.12 -48.66 -130.68
C HIS A 14 -15.60 -47.34 -131.29
N GLU A 15 -15.26 -46.33 -130.48
CA GLU A 15 -14.70 -45.03 -130.91
C GLU A 15 -13.37 -44.69 -130.20
N GLU A 16 -12.32 -45.49 -130.44
CA GLU A 16 -11.02 -45.42 -129.73
C GLU A 16 -10.36 -44.02 -129.75
N LYS A 17 -10.45 -43.30 -130.88
CA LYS A 17 -9.88 -41.94 -131.01
C LYS A 17 -10.62 -40.92 -130.14
N ARG A 18 -11.94 -41.00 -130.05
CA ARG A 18 -12.77 -40.10 -129.24
C ARG A 18 -12.55 -40.37 -127.76
N PHE A 19 -12.55 -41.64 -127.35
CA PHE A 19 -12.29 -42.03 -125.97
C PHE A 19 -10.88 -41.64 -125.50
N LYS A 20 -9.85 -41.75 -126.35
CA LYS A 20 -8.50 -41.26 -126.04
C LYS A 20 -8.45 -39.73 -125.89
N GLY A 21 -9.21 -38.99 -126.69
CA GLY A 21 -9.35 -37.53 -126.57
C GLY A 21 -10.04 -37.12 -125.26
N GLU A 22 -11.20 -37.73 -124.96
CA GLU A 22 -11.95 -37.47 -123.73
C GLU A 22 -11.18 -37.89 -122.47
N LEU A 23 -10.41 -39.00 -122.53
CA LEU A 23 -9.54 -39.44 -121.44
C LEU A 23 -8.36 -38.48 -121.22
N LYS A 24 -7.77 -37.95 -122.30
CA LYS A 24 -6.70 -36.96 -122.22
C LYS A 24 -7.21 -35.64 -121.63
N ASP A 25 -8.36 -35.15 -122.09
CA ASP A 25 -9.00 -33.96 -121.53
C ASP A 25 -9.39 -34.15 -120.06
N ALA A 26 -9.84 -35.35 -119.68
CA ALA A 26 -10.12 -35.68 -118.28
C ALA A 26 -8.84 -35.71 -117.44
N LEU A 27 -7.73 -36.26 -117.96
CA LEU A 27 -6.43 -36.26 -117.28
C LEU A 27 -5.84 -34.86 -117.15
N ASP A 28 -5.94 -34.02 -118.19
CA ASP A 28 -5.48 -32.63 -118.16
C ASP A 28 -6.31 -31.79 -117.17
N LYS A 29 -7.62 -32.04 -117.07
CA LYS A 29 -8.48 -31.45 -116.03
C LYS A 29 -8.13 -31.94 -114.63
N VAL A 30 -7.80 -33.21 -114.46
CA VAL A 30 -7.35 -33.76 -113.17
C VAL A 30 -6.02 -33.13 -112.76
N ASP A 31 -5.09 -32.90 -113.71
CA ASP A 31 -3.82 -32.22 -113.42
C ASP A 31 -4.01 -30.73 -113.10
N SER A 32 -4.93 -30.04 -113.79
CA SER A 32 -5.28 -28.65 -113.44
C SER A 32 -5.92 -28.55 -112.07
N PHE A 33 -6.86 -29.45 -111.74
CA PHE A 33 -7.47 -29.49 -110.41
C PHE A 33 -6.47 -29.88 -109.33
N SER A 34 -5.54 -30.80 -109.61
CA SER A 34 -4.42 -31.15 -108.71
C SER A 34 -3.56 -29.94 -108.35
N LYS A 35 -3.19 -29.12 -109.36
CA LYS A 35 -2.44 -27.89 -109.14
C LYS A 35 -3.24 -26.85 -108.34
N GLU A 36 -4.52 -26.70 -108.63
CA GLU A 36 -5.40 -25.83 -107.84
C GLU A 36 -5.54 -26.30 -106.40
N ILE A 37 -5.74 -27.60 -106.16
CA ILE A 37 -5.79 -28.19 -104.82
C ILE A 37 -4.49 -27.91 -104.07
N LYS A 38 -3.33 -28.06 -104.72
CA LYS A 38 -2.04 -27.78 -104.09
C LYS A 38 -1.87 -26.30 -103.73
N MET A 39 -2.22 -25.38 -104.64
CA MET A 39 -2.19 -23.94 -104.35
C MET A 39 -3.18 -23.55 -103.25
N LEU A 40 -4.35 -24.19 -103.21
CA LEU A 40 -5.34 -23.97 -102.16
C LEU A 40 -4.85 -24.50 -100.82
N ALA A 41 -4.20 -25.67 -100.79
CA ALA A 41 -3.61 -26.23 -99.58
C ALA A 41 -2.51 -25.32 -99.01
N GLU A 42 -1.60 -24.82 -99.84
CA GLU A 42 -0.56 -23.86 -99.44
C GLU A 42 -1.16 -22.52 -98.93
N LYS A 43 -2.27 -22.08 -99.52
CA LYS A 43 -3.02 -20.92 -99.01
C LYS A 43 -3.69 -21.19 -97.68
N ILE A 44 -4.25 -22.38 -97.47
CA ILE A 44 -4.87 -22.78 -96.21
C ILE A 44 -3.81 -22.79 -95.10
N GLU A 45 -2.63 -23.40 -95.32
CA GLU A 45 -1.53 -23.39 -94.34
C GLU A 45 -1.12 -21.97 -93.95
N LYS A 46 -0.95 -21.07 -94.94
CA LYS A 46 -0.65 -19.65 -94.65
C LYS A 46 -1.74 -18.97 -93.84
N LEU A 47 -3.01 -19.20 -94.20
CA LEU A 47 -4.14 -18.59 -93.49
C LEU A 47 -4.28 -19.12 -92.05
N GLU A 48 -3.95 -20.39 -91.82
CA GLU A 48 -3.91 -20.97 -90.46
C GLU A 48 -2.79 -20.35 -89.62
N GLU A 49 -1.61 -20.13 -90.21
CA GLU A 49 -0.50 -19.45 -89.53
C GLU A 49 -0.81 -17.97 -89.23
N ASP A 50 -1.41 -17.25 -90.17
CA ASP A 50 -1.86 -15.87 -89.97
C ASP A 50 -2.95 -15.78 -88.89
N LEU A 51 -3.88 -16.75 -88.84
CA LEU A 51 -4.88 -16.86 -87.78
C LEU A 51 -4.24 -17.03 -86.41
N LYS A 52 -3.23 -17.91 -86.30
CA LYS A 52 -2.48 -18.12 -85.06
C LYS A 52 -1.75 -16.85 -84.63
N ASN A 53 -1.08 -16.17 -85.56
CA ASN A 53 -0.40 -14.90 -85.29
C ASN A 53 -1.37 -13.81 -84.83
N LEU A 54 -2.56 -13.71 -85.43
CA LEU A 54 -3.61 -12.78 -85.03
C LEU A 54 -4.17 -13.09 -83.63
N GLN A 55 -4.36 -14.38 -83.31
CA GLN A 55 -4.76 -14.81 -81.97
C GLN A 55 -3.69 -14.43 -80.94
N GLU A 56 -2.41 -14.68 -81.21
CA GLU A 56 -1.32 -14.27 -80.32
C GLU A 56 -1.23 -12.74 -80.18
N TYR A 57 -1.38 -11.99 -81.27
CA TYR A 57 -1.41 -10.53 -81.24
C TYR A 57 -2.54 -10.00 -80.34
N SER A 58 -3.76 -10.52 -80.52
CA SER A 58 -4.92 -10.11 -79.71
C SER A 58 -4.74 -10.44 -78.21
N ALA A 59 -4.20 -11.62 -77.89
CA ALA A 59 -3.90 -12.02 -76.52
C ALA A 59 -2.82 -11.12 -75.89
N ASN A 60 -1.76 -10.80 -76.65
CA ASN A 60 -0.69 -9.91 -76.19
C ASN A 60 -1.17 -8.47 -76.02
N LYS A 61 -2.03 -7.97 -76.91
CA LYS A 61 -2.67 -6.65 -76.76
C LYS A 61 -3.48 -6.58 -75.47
N GLY A 62 -4.28 -7.60 -75.16
CA GLY A 62 -5.01 -7.68 -73.90
C GLY A 62 -4.11 -7.70 -72.66
N LYS A 63 -2.96 -8.40 -72.72
CA LYS A 63 -1.96 -8.39 -71.65
C LYS A 63 -1.32 -7.02 -71.47
N ILE A 64 -0.98 -6.32 -72.56
CA ILE A 64 -0.39 -4.98 -72.52
C ILE A 64 -1.35 -4.00 -71.83
N GLU A 65 -2.62 -3.96 -72.25
CA GLU A 65 -3.63 -3.09 -71.62
C GLU A 65 -3.81 -3.37 -70.12
N LEU A 66 -3.70 -4.65 -69.72
CA LEU A 66 -3.76 -5.04 -68.31
C LEU A 66 -2.52 -4.56 -67.53
N TYR A 67 -1.31 -4.73 -68.09
CA TYR A 67 -0.08 -4.27 -67.47
C TYR A 67 0.00 -2.75 -67.38
N GLU A 68 -0.47 -2.01 -68.38
CA GLU A 68 -0.56 -0.55 -68.34
C GLU A 68 -1.45 -0.07 -67.18
N LYS A 69 -2.61 -0.71 -66.98
CA LYS A 69 -3.50 -0.41 -65.84
C LYS A 69 -2.84 -0.71 -64.50
N LEU A 70 -2.10 -1.81 -64.40
CA LEU A 70 -1.35 -2.18 -63.19
C LEU A 70 -0.25 -1.17 -62.88
N VAL A 71 0.52 -0.75 -63.89
CA VAL A 71 1.57 0.27 -63.74
C VAL A 71 0.97 1.60 -63.28
N GLU A 72 -0.15 2.02 -63.86
CA GLU A 72 -0.82 3.25 -63.49
C GLU A 72 -1.36 3.20 -62.04
N ALA A 73 -1.93 2.06 -61.63
CA ALA A 73 -2.36 1.85 -60.25
C ALA A 73 -1.17 1.89 -59.26
N SER A 74 -0.05 1.26 -59.62
CA SER A 74 1.17 1.27 -58.80
C SER A 74 1.73 2.69 -58.64
N LYS A 75 1.78 3.49 -59.72
CA LYS A 75 2.22 4.89 -59.66
C LYS A 75 1.34 5.73 -58.74
N ARG A 76 0.02 5.54 -58.79
CA ARG A 76 -0.91 6.23 -57.88
C ARG A 76 -0.67 5.86 -56.42
N GLN A 77 -0.43 4.58 -56.16
CA GLN A 77 -0.13 4.10 -54.81
C GLN A 77 1.19 4.66 -54.28
N GLU A 78 2.21 4.76 -55.12
CA GLU A 78 3.51 5.36 -54.77
C GLU A 78 3.35 6.84 -54.39
N ILE A 79 2.59 7.61 -55.19
CA ILE A 79 2.30 9.02 -54.90
C ILE A 79 1.54 9.17 -53.57
N ASP A 80 0.53 8.33 -53.30
CA ASP A 80 -0.22 8.36 -52.04
C ASP A 80 0.65 8.00 -50.84
N SER A 81 1.54 7.01 -51.01
CA SER A 81 2.49 6.60 -49.97
C SER A 81 3.50 7.70 -49.67
N GLN A 82 3.98 8.40 -50.69
CA GLN A 82 4.88 9.54 -50.52
C GLN A 82 4.22 10.69 -49.74
N LYS A 83 2.95 11.01 -50.05
CA LYS A 83 2.21 12.03 -49.30
C LYS A 83 2.05 11.67 -47.82
N LYS A 84 1.76 10.40 -47.51
CA LYS A 84 1.67 9.91 -46.13
C LYS A 84 3.01 10.03 -45.40
N LEU A 85 4.11 9.72 -46.08
CA LEU A 85 5.47 9.90 -45.55
C LEU A 85 5.75 11.36 -45.20
N ASP A 86 5.44 12.29 -46.11
CA ASP A 86 5.63 13.72 -45.90
C ASP A 86 4.78 14.25 -44.72
N GLU A 87 3.55 13.74 -44.55
CA GLU A 87 2.69 14.06 -43.40
C GLU A 87 3.26 13.54 -42.07
N ILE A 88 3.81 12.32 -42.06
CA ILE A 88 4.45 11.73 -40.87
C ILE A 88 5.69 12.53 -40.50
N MET A 89 6.53 12.91 -41.48
CA MET A 89 7.72 13.73 -41.24
C MET A 89 7.36 15.07 -40.60
N LYS A 90 6.34 15.77 -41.12
CA LYS A 90 5.86 17.03 -40.52
C LYS A 90 5.38 16.86 -39.08
N LYS A 91 4.76 15.71 -38.75
CA LYS A 91 4.37 15.40 -37.37
C LYS A 91 5.58 15.16 -36.47
N ILE A 92 6.60 14.47 -36.96
CA ILE A 92 7.86 14.25 -36.23
C ILE A 92 8.53 15.59 -35.93
N ASP A 93 8.68 16.47 -36.92
CA ASP A 93 9.29 17.78 -36.73
C ASP A 93 8.52 18.63 -35.71
N LYS A 94 7.18 18.59 -35.76
CA LYS A 94 6.33 19.29 -34.79
C LYS A 94 6.53 18.74 -33.39
N LEU A 95 6.52 17.42 -33.22
CA LEU A 95 6.72 16.78 -31.92
C LEU A 95 8.11 17.02 -31.36
N GLN A 96 9.15 17.01 -32.20
CA GLN A 96 10.52 17.35 -31.79
C GLN A 96 10.59 18.77 -31.27
N LYS A 97 9.97 19.72 -31.97
CA LYS A 97 9.90 21.11 -31.51
C LYS A 97 9.13 21.26 -30.20
N GLU A 98 8.00 20.57 -30.05
CA GLU A 98 7.23 20.56 -28.79
C GLU A 98 8.06 19.98 -27.63
N ILE A 99 8.85 18.93 -27.86
CA ILE A 99 9.79 18.37 -26.88
C ILE A 99 10.86 19.40 -26.51
N GLU A 100 11.52 20.03 -27.50
CA GLU A 100 12.55 21.05 -27.25
C GLU A 100 12.01 22.25 -26.48
N ASP A 101 10.83 22.75 -26.87
CA ASP A 101 10.18 23.87 -26.20
C ASP A 101 9.80 23.50 -24.75
N THR A 102 9.34 22.26 -24.53
CA THR A 102 9.07 21.74 -23.18
C THR A 102 10.36 21.64 -22.35
N LEU A 103 11.44 21.07 -22.90
CA LEU A 103 12.72 20.97 -22.22
C LEU A 103 13.27 22.35 -21.82
N LYS A 104 13.14 23.36 -22.70
CA LYS A 104 13.50 24.75 -22.40
C LYS A 104 12.70 25.33 -21.24
N VAL A 105 11.39 25.07 -21.16
CA VAL A 105 10.55 25.51 -20.03
C VAL A 105 11.07 24.97 -18.71
N PHE A 106 11.51 23.70 -18.69
CA PHE A 106 12.08 23.08 -17.50
C PHE A 106 13.57 23.37 -17.28
N LYS A 107 14.20 24.18 -18.15
CA LYS A 107 15.65 24.47 -18.15
C LYS A 107 16.51 23.19 -18.22
N ILE A 108 15.99 22.15 -18.86
CA ILE A 108 16.68 20.90 -19.09
C ILE A 108 17.35 21.00 -20.47
N LEU A 109 18.66 20.78 -20.56
CA LEU A 109 19.41 20.99 -21.79
C LEU A 109 19.07 19.94 -22.86
N ASP A 110 18.82 18.69 -22.45
CA ASP A 110 18.44 17.59 -23.35
C ASP A 110 17.71 16.43 -22.65
N ILE A 111 17.32 15.42 -23.42
CA ILE A 111 16.60 14.23 -22.92
C ILE A 111 17.45 13.37 -21.96
N THR A 112 18.78 13.50 -21.98
CA THR A 112 19.66 12.73 -21.09
C THR A 112 19.69 13.35 -19.69
N GLU A 113 19.69 14.67 -19.57
CA GLU A 113 19.53 15.35 -18.28
C GLU A 113 18.17 15.05 -17.63
N LEU A 114 17.10 14.98 -18.42
CA LEU A 114 15.78 14.59 -17.92
C LEU A 114 15.81 13.18 -17.30
N LYS A 115 16.41 12.21 -17.99
CA LYS A 115 16.54 10.84 -17.50
C LYS A 115 17.40 10.75 -16.24
N LYS A 116 18.46 11.57 -16.16
CA LYS A 116 19.29 11.64 -14.96
C LYS A 116 18.51 12.20 -13.78
N LEU A 117 17.78 13.29 -13.98
CA LEU A 117 16.92 13.88 -12.95
C LEU A 117 15.84 12.89 -12.49
N GLU A 118 15.23 12.15 -13.41
CA GLU A 118 14.28 11.08 -13.09
C GLU A 118 14.91 10.00 -12.20
N SER A 119 16.12 9.56 -12.53
CA SER A 119 16.89 8.60 -11.71
C SER A 119 17.18 9.15 -10.32
N ASP A 120 17.67 10.38 -10.23
CA ASP A 120 18.02 11.03 -8.96
C ASP A 120 16.77 11.22 -8.06
N ILE A 121 15.64 11.60 -8.66
CA ILE A 121 14.35 11.70 -7.95
C ILE A 121 13.89 10.34 -7.46
N ARG A 122 14.03 9.29 -8.28
CA ARG A 122 13.62 7.93 -7.92
C ARG A 122 14.45 7.38 -6.77
N GLU A 123 15.77 7.52 -6.83
CA GLU A 123 16.67 7.14 -5.72
C GLU A 123 16.34 7.93 -4.44
N SER A 124 16.07 9.22 -4.58
CA SER A 124 15.65 10.06 -3.45
C SER A 124 14.33 9.56 -2.84
N LEU A 125 13.34 9.23 -3.67
CA LEU A 125 12.04 8.69 -3.22
C LEU A 125 12.21 7.38 -2.47
N GLU A 126 12.95 6.41 -3.03
CA GLU A 126 13.25 5.13 -2.36
C GLU A 126 13.93 5.39 -0.99
N SER A 127 14.90 6.32 -0.93
CA SER A 127 15.56 6.67 0.33
C SER A 127 14.63 7.30 1.37
N TYR A 128 13.62 8.07 0.93
CA TYR A 128 12.64 8.68 1.83
C TYR A 128 11.60 7.67 2.31
N GLU A 129 11.20 6.72 1.45
CA GLU A 129 10.32 5.61 1.83
C GLU A 129 10.96 4.76 2.94
N GLU A 130 12.24 4.41 2.80
CA GLU A 130 12.99 3.68 3.84
C GLU A 130 13.05 4.46 5.17
N LYS A 131 13.30 5.79 5.10
CA LYS A 131 13.29 6.65 6.29
C LYS A 131 11.92 6.70 6.95
N ILE A 132 10.85 6.78 6.17
CA ILE A 132 9.46 6.78 6.66
C ILE A 132 9.16 5.48 7.39
N ASP A 133 9.53 4.34 6.82
CA ASP A 133 9.27 3.03 7.43
C ASP A 133 10.08 2.82 8.71
N LYS A 134 11.34 3.29 8.72
CA LYS A 134 12.15 3.33 9.94
C LYS A 134 11.48 4.19 11.03
N LEU A 135 11.05 5.40 10.70
CA LEU A 135 10.37 6.28 11.65
C LEU A 135 9.04 5.68 12.17
N LYS A 136 8.25 5.03 11.31
CA LYS A 136 7.02 4.32 11.72
C LYS A 136 7.32 3.19 12.71
N SER A 137 8.37 2.41 12.47
CA SER A 137 8.79 1.33 13.37
C SER A 137 9.23 1.88 14.73
N GLN A 138 10.00 2.98 14.74
CA GLN A 138 10.43 3.66 15.97
C GLN A 138 9.24 4.23 16.73
N ASN A 139 8.29 4.87 16.04
CA ASN A 139 7.11 5.42 16.69
C ASN A 139 6.26 4.33 17.37
N LYS A 140 6.08 3.16 16.71
CA LYS A 140 5.40 2.02 17.32
C LYS A 140 6.12 1.50 18.56
N ALA A 141 7.45 1.43 18.54
CA ALA A 141 8.23 1.01 19.71
C ALA A 141 8.03 1.99 20.89
N ILE A 142 8.10 3.30 20.63
CA ILE A 142 7.88 4.35 21.63
C ILE A 142 6.45 4.28 22.18
N GLU A 143 5.43 4.03 21.36
CA GLU A 143 4.04 3.88 21.82
C GLU A 143 3.88 2.69 22.77
N ILE A 144 4.54 1.57 22.49
CA ILE A 144 4.54 0.39 23.36
C ILE A 144 5.21 0.72 24.70
N GLU A 145 6.39 1.33 24.66
CA GLU A 145 7.13 1.75 25.87
C GLU A 145 6.30 2.73 26.70
N LEU A 146 5.67 3.73 26.07
CA LEU A 146 4.81 4.69 26.75
C LEU A 146 3.61 4.02 27.42
N SER A 147 3.01 3.02 26.77
CA SER A 147 1.90 2.24 27.36
C SER A 147 2.36 1.44 28.57
N ALA A 148 3.54 0.83 28.51
CA ALA A 148 4.12 0.09 29.62
C ALA A 148 4.42 1.04 30.81
N GLU A 149 5.05 2.18 30.54
CA GLU A 149 5.39 3.16 31.58
C GLU A 149 4.14 3.74 32.26
N ARG A 150 3.07 4.00 31.51
CA ARG A 150 1.78 4.44 32.08
C ARG A 150 1.19 3.40 33.04
N LYS A 151 1.29 2.11 32.73
CA LYS A 151 0.84 1.04 33.64
C LYS A 151 1.69 0.98 34.91
N THR A 152 3.00 1.12 34.77
CA THR A 152 3.91 1.20 35.92
C THR A 152 3.57 2.38 36.81
N GLN A 153 3.33 3.56 36.22
CA GLN A 153 2.93 4.75 36.95
C GLN A 153 1.59 4.56 37.69
N GLU A 154 0.60 3.94 37.05
CA GLU A 154 -0.69 3.64 37.69
C GLU A 154 -0.53 2.70 38.88
N TYR A 155 0.28 1.64 38.74
CA TYR A 155 0.60 0.70 39.81
C TYR A 155 1.29 1.41 40.98
N LEU A 156 2.35 2.17 40.72
CA LEU A 156 3.10 2.89 41.76
C LEU A 156 2.23 3.91 42.49
N ASN A 157 1.32 4.60 41.78
CA ASN A 157 0.39 5.52 42.42
C ASN A 157 -0.58 4.82 43.39
N LYS A 158 -1.03 3.60 43.07
CA LYS A 158 -1.85 2.79 43.98
C LYS A 158 -1.04 2.43 45.23
N GLU A 159 0.19 1.93 45.04
CA GLU A 159 1.07 1.55 46.14
C GLU A 159 1.41 2.74 47.06
N VAL A 160 1.69 3.92 46.49
CA VAL A 160 1.91 5.16 47.26
C VAL A 160 0.68 5.54 48.08
N ASN A 161 -0.53 5.41 47.52
CA ASN A 161 -1.75 5.74 48.24
C ASN A 161 -2.01 4.75 49.39
N GLU A 162 -1.83 3.46 49.16
CA GLU A 162 -1.95 2.43 50.20
C GLU A 162 -0.96 2.68 51.36
N LEU A 163 0.30 2.99 51.03
CA LEU A 163 1.32 3.33 52.03
C LEU A 163 0.97 4.60 52.81
N ARG A 164 0.42 5.62 52.15
CA ARG A 164 -0.03 6.86 52.81
C ARG A 164 -1.16 6.59 53.80
N THR A 165 -2.18 5.82 53.39
CA THR A 165 -3.28 5.43 54.29
C THR A 165 -2.76 4.64 55.48
N GLY A 166 -1.89 3.65 55.25
CA GLY A 166 -1.28 2.88 56.33
C GLY A 166 -0.41 3.72 57.28
N LEU A 167 0.28 4.75 56.77
CA LEU A 167 1.07 5.67 57.59
C LEU A 167 0.17 6.54 58.48
N GLU A 168 -0.95 7.03 57.93
CA GLU A 168 -1.93 7.84 58.67
C GLU A 168 -2.54 7.05 59.83
N GLU A 169 -2.93 5.80 59.59
CA GLU A 169 -3.43 4.89 60.62
C GLU A 169 -2.41 4.65 61.73
N LYS A 170 -1.15 4.36 61.37
CA LYS A 170 -0.06 4.18 62.34
C LYS A 170 0.24 5.44 63.15
N THR A 171 0.11 6.62 62.54
CA THR A 171 0.30 7.90 63.21
C THR A 171 -0.78 8.12 64.28
N LYS A 172 -2.05 7.88 63.93
CA LYS A 172 -3.16 7.93 64.89
C LYS A 172 -2.99 6.95 66.05
N LEU A 173 -2.46 5.75 65.78
CA LEU A 173 -2.15 4.77 66.83
C LEU A 173 -1.02 5.24 67.74
N LYS A 174 0.02 5.87 67.18
CA LYS A 174 1.13 6.42 67.94
C LYS A 174 0.66 7.55 68.88
N GLU A 175 -0.15 8.47 68.39
CA GLU A 175 -0.74 9.55 69.22
C GLU A 175 -1.56 8.99 70.38
N LYS A 176 -2.39 7.97 70.13
CA LYS A 176 -3.13 7.27 71.19
C LYS A 176 -2.19 6.61 72.21
N LEU A 177 -1.11 5.98 71.74
CA LEU A 177 -0.13 5.34 72.61
C LEU A 177 0.59 6.37 73.51
N GLU A 178 0.97 7.52 72.96
CA GLU A 178 1.58 8.62 73.71
C GLU A 178 0.61 9.14 74.79
N LEU A 179 -0.65 9.40 74.44
CA LEU A 179 -1.69 9.80 75.40
C LEU A 179 -1.85 8.75 76.52
N TYR A 180 -1.92 7.46 76.18
CA TYR A 180 -2.02 6.42 77.20
C TYR A 180 -0.78 6.36 78.10
N SER A 181 0.41 6.60 77.54
CA SER A 181 1.65 6.67 78.31
C SER A 181 1.66 7.85 79.28
N GLU A 182 1.18 9.02 78.85
CA GLU A 182 1.04 10.20 79.70
C GLU A 182 0.05 9.98 80.84
N ILE A 183 -1.13 9.45 80.54
CA ILE A 183 -2.14 9.10 81.55
C ILE A 183 -1.57 8.09 82.53
N LYS A 184 -0.93 7.03 82.05
CA LYS A 184 -0.31 6.01 82.90
C LYS A 184 0.74 6.64 83.82
N ASN A 185 1.64 7.47 83.29
CA ASN A 185 2.65 8.14 84.09
C ASN A 185 2.04 9.08 85.13
N TRP A 186 0.99 9.82 84.77
CA TRP A 186 0.27 10.67 85.72
C TRP A 186 -0.37 9.84 86.84
N VAL A 187 -1.05 8.74 86.52
CA VAL A 187 -1.70 7.85 87.51
C VAL A 187 -0.68 7.18 88.42
N ILE A 188 0.51 6.82 87.92
CA ILE A 188 1.52 6.11 88.71
C ILE A 188 2.37 7.07 89.55
N GLU A 189 2.81 8.20 88.97
CA GLU A 189 3.80 9.07 89.61
C GLU A 189 3.17 10.27 90.33
N GLN A 190 2.16 10.90 89.72
CA GLN A 190 1.62 12.18 90.20
C GLN A 190 0.41 11.98 91.10
N PHE A 191 -0.52 11.12 90.70
CA PHE A 191 -1.76 10.88 91.41
C PHE A 191 -1.57 10.40 92.85
N PRO A 192 -0.65 9.46 93.18
CA PRO A 192 -0.45 9.04 94.57
C PRO A 192 0.13 10.14 95.45
N THR A 193 0.94 11.05 94.89
CA THR A 193 1.48 12.20 95.61
C THR A 193 0.36 13.20 95.93
N LEU A 194 -0.45 13.55 94.92
CA LEU A 194 -1.61 14.41 95.13
C LEU A 194 -2.60 13.81 96.14
N LEU A 195 -2.88 12.51 96.07
CA LEU A 195 -3.74 11.82 97.04
C LEU A 195 -3.19 11.93 98.46
N ARG A 196 -1.89 11.69 98.65
CA ARG A 196 -1.24 11.82 99.96
C ARG A 196 -1.32 13.23 100.51
N ASP A 197 -1.17 14.25 99.65
CA ASP A 197 -1.27 15.65 100.07
C ASP A 197 -2.69 16.02 100.49
N ILE A 198 -3.71 15.58 99.72
CA ILE A 198 -5.12 15.76 100.08
C ILE A 198 -5.44 15.04 101.40
N GLU A 199 -5.02 13.79 101.55
CA GLU A 199 -5.23 13.00 102.76
C GLU A 199 -4.62 13.70 103.98
N ARG A 200 -3.38 14.17 103.87
CA ARG A 200 -2.70 14.91 104.93
C ARG A 200 -3.47 16.19 105.29
N GLU A 201 -3.93 16.98 104.33
CA GLU A 201 -4.66 18.22 104.62
C GLU A 201 -6.01 17.93 105.32
N ILE A 202 -6.72 16.87 104.91
CA ILE A 202 -7.94 16.41 105.57
C ILE A 202 -7.66 15.96 107.00
N LEU A 203 -6.57 15.22 107.23
CA LEU A 203 -6.16 14.80 108.57
C LEU A 203 -5.82 16.01 109.46
N ILE A 204 -5.03 16.96 108.95
CA ILE A 204 -4.64 18.18 109.71
C ILE A 204 -5.86 19.02 110.07
N SER A 205 -6.75 19.27 109.11
CA SER A 205 -7.98 20.05 109.33
C SER A 205 -8.91 19.35 110.34
N SER A 206 -9.12 18.04 110.18
CA SER A 206 -9.93 17.24 111.12
C SER A 206 -9.31 17.20 112.51
N ALA A 207 -7.98 17.07 112.60
CA ALA A 207 -7.27 17.08 113.88
C ALA A 207 -7.31 18.45 114.54
N ARG A 208 -7.28 19.54 113.77
CA ARG A 208 -7.48 20.90 114.31
C ARG A 208 -8.87 21.07 114.89
N ASP A 209 -9.90 20.66 114.16
CA ASP A 209 -11.29 20.74 114.63
C ASP A 209 -11.49 19.87 115.87
N PHE A 210 -10.98 18.63 115.85
CA PHE A 210 -11.01 17.74 117.00
C PHE A 210 -10.25 18.32 118.20
N ASN A 211 -9.08 18.92 117.99
CA ASN A 211 -8.29 19.57 119.04
C ASN A 211 -9.08 20.70 119.71
N ILE A 212 -9.83 21.49 118.94
CA ILE A 212 -10.69 22.55 119.48
C ILE A 212 -11.77 21.94 120.38
N PHE A 213 -12.54 20.97 119.87
CA PHE A 213 -13.59 20.32 120.65
C PHE A 213 -13.03 19.60 121.90
N PHE A 214 -11.87 18.95 121.76
CA PHE A 214 -11.21 18.24 122.84
C PHE A 214 -10.68 19.19 123.92
N LYS A 215 -10.05 20.32 123.54
CA LYS A 215 -9.61 21.37 124.47
C LYS A 215 -10.79 21.95 125.23
N GLU A 216 -11.87 22.30 124.54
CA GLU A 216 -13.10 22.80 125.17
C GLU A 216 -13.67 21.80 126.17
N TRP A 217 -13.84 20.53 125.75
CA TRP A 217 -14.34 19.46 126.61
C TRP A 217 -13.41 19.19 127.80
N PHE A 218 -12.09 19.17 127.61
CA PHE A 218 -11.11 18.91 128.66
C PHE A 218 -11.06 20.06 129.69
N ASN A 219 -11.10 21.31 129.24
CA ASN A 219 -11.13 22.48 130.12
C ASN A 219 -12.39 22.54 130.99
N ILE A 220 -13.53 22.02 130.51
CA ILE A 220 -14.74 21.88 131.33
C ILE A 220 -14.51 20.88 132.47
N LEU A 221 -13.72 19.83 132.26
CA LEU A 221 -13.52 18.76 133.24
C LEU A 221 -12.37 19.03 134.21
N VAL A 222 -11.34 19.77 133.79
CA VAL A 222 -10.12 20.02 134.57
C VAL A 222 -10.09 21.48 135.00
N GLU A 223 -10.70 21.78 136.16
CA GLU A 223 -10.86 23.15 136.70
C GLU A 223 -9.55 23.84 137.15
N SER A 224 -8.39 23.20 136.98
CA SER A 224 -7.08 23.76 137.38
C SER A 224 -6.37 24.36 136.17
N GLY A 225 -6.37 25.68 136.04
CA GLY A 225 -5.88 26.44 134.87
C GLY A 225 -4.37 26.38 134.58
N ASN A 226 -3.66 25.31 134.97
CA ASN A 226 -2.22 25.13 134.78
C ASN A 226 -1.85 23.93 133.87
N ILE A 227 -2.83 23.31 133.20
CA ILE A 227 -2.56 22.18 132.28
C ILE A 227 -3.19 22.49 130.94
N GLU A 228 -2.37 22.66 129.91
CA GLU A 228 -2.83 22.78 128.53
C GLU A 228 -2.70 21.43 127.82
N VAL A 229 -3.71 21.06 127.03
CA VAL A 229 -3.69 19.82 126.24
C VAL A 229 -3.86 20.14 124.75
N GLU A 230 -3.10 19.47 123.89
CA GLU A 230 -3.18 19.64 122.45
C GLU A 230 -3.09 18.30 121.72
N ILE A 231 -3.89 18.10 120.68
CA ILE A 231 -3.87 16.91 119.84
C ILE A 231 -2.87 17.07 118.69
N ARG A 232 -2.01 16.07 118.47
CA ARG A 232 -1.11 16.00 117.32
C ARG A 232 -1.90 15.88 116.00
N PRO A 233 -1.56 16.67 114.96
CA PRO A 233 -2.26 16.62 113.68
C PRO A 233 -2.16 15.29 112.91
N ASP A 234 -1.07 14.55 113.07
CA ASP A 234 -0.77 13.39 112.22
C ASP A 234 -1.32 12.05 112.77
N ASP A 235 -1.47 11.92 114.08
CA ASP A 235 -1.82 10.65 114.74
C ASP A 235 -2.90 10.79 115.84
N PHE A 236 -3.49 11.96 115.99
CA PHE A 236 -4.53 12.28 116.97
C PHE A 236 -4.16 11.99 118.43
N GLN A 237 -2.86 11.93 118.75
CA GLN A 237 -2.41 11.70 120.14
C GLN A 237 -2.43 12.99 120.96
N PRO A 238 -2.93 12.96 122.22
CA PRO A 238 -2.89 14.10 123.12
C PRO A 238 -1.47 14.35 123.65
N ILE A 239 -1.05 15.61 123.61
CA ILE A 239 0.16 16.15 124.22
C ILE A 239 -0.27 17.04 125.39
N ILE A 240 0.27 16.77 126.57
CA ILE A 240 0.02 17.58 127.77
C ILE A 240 1.20 18.53 127.96
N ASN A 241 0.94 19.83 127.88
CA ASN A 241 1.89 20.88 128.20
C ASN A 241 1.63 21.34 129.65
N LYS A 242 2.68 21.33 130.46
CA LYS A 242 2.69 21.81 131.85
C LYS A 242 3.30 23.20 131.94
#